data_AF-A0A9D3VBA7-F1
#
_entry.id   AF-A0A9D3VBA7-F1
#
_cell.length_a   1.000
_cell.length_b   1.000
_cell.length_c   1.000
_cell.angle_alpha   90.00
_cell.angle_beta   90.00
_cell.angle_gamma   90.00
#
_symmetry.space_group_name_H-M   'P 1'
#
loop_
_entity.id
_entity.type
_entity.pdbx_description
1 polymer ?
#
loop_
_entity_poly.entity_id
_entity_poly.type
_entity_poly.pdbx_seq_one_letter_code
_entity_poly.pdbx_strand_id
1 'polypeptide(L)'
;MVLYWYLMSHCDAMEQSVHVYRNCEAMYLIYIFLKSVLHNCFFELLKDPYLWEWLNVGAYKYVSELWRKKQSDVMRFLQRVRCWEYRQHPSIVRVNHPTRPDKARRLGYKAKQGYVVYRVRVRRGGRKRPVPKGIVYGKPTNQGVTQLKFQRSKRSVAEERAGRKLGGLRVVNSYWINEDSTYKYFEVILVDVAHNAIRNDPRINWICNPVHKHRELRGLTSAGKKNRGLHGKGHLHHKNRPSRRATWKRNNTLSLRRYR
;
A
#
# COMPACT_ATOMS: atom_id res chain seq x y z
N MET A 1 -31.62 6.11 -0.06
CA MET A 1 -32.22 6.98 -1.10
C MET A 1 -32.52 6.25 -2.40
N VAL A 2 -31.55 5.64 -3.10
CA VAL A 2 -31.84 4.96 -4.40
C VAL A 2 -32.82 3.80 -4.25
N LEU A 3 -32.67 2.97 -3.20
CA LEU A 3 -33.58 1.84 -2.93
C LEU A 3 -35.01 2.29 -2.56
N TYR A 4 -35.13 3.44 -1.90
CA TYR A 4 -36.42 4.04 -1.55
C TYR A 4 -37.15 4.55 -2.77
N TRP A 5 -36.45 5.28 -3.64
CA TRP A 5 -36.99 5.72 -4.93
C TRP A 5 -37.37 4.53 -5.82
N TYR A 6 -36.62 3.43 -5.77
CA TYR A 6 -36.93 2.20 -6.50
C TYR A 6 -38.18 1.48 -5.98
N LEU A 7 -38.32 1.36 -4.65
CA LEU A 7 -39.49 0.77 -3.99
C LEU A 7 -40.74 1.66 -4.14
N MET A 8 -40.60 2.98 -4.01
CA MET A 8 -41.70 3.94 -4.25
C MET A 8 -42.14 3.91 -5.71
N SER A 9 -41.21 3.84 -6.67
CA SER A 9 -41.55 3.70 -8.09
C SER A 9 -42.28 2.40 -8.42
N HIS A 10 -42.06 1.32 -7.67
CA HIS A 10 -42.83 0.07 -7.82
C HIS A 10 -44.21 0.14 -7.13
N CYS A 11 -44.32 0.88 -6.01
CA CYS A 11 -45.61 1.16 -5.37
C CYS A 11 -46.51 2.05 -6.25
N ASP A 12 -45.95 3.10 -6.86
CA ASP A 12 -46.70 4.01 -7.74
C ASP A 12 -47.09 3.31 -9.07
N ALA A 13 -46.32 2.32 -9.53
CA ALA A 13 -46.69 1.45 -10.65
C ALA A 13 -47.87 0.50 -10.32
N MET A 14 -48.00 0.10 -9.06
CA MET A 14 -49.19 -0.63 -8.58
C MET A 14 -50.44 0.27 -8.61
N GLU A 15 -50.31 1.57 -8.36
CA GLU A 15 -51.41 2.55 -8.37
C GLU A 15 -52.12 2.63 -9.74
N GLN A 16 -51.34 2.55 -10.83
CA GLN A 16 -51.88 2.49 -12.20
C GLN A 16 -52.68 1.20 -12.49
N SER A 17 -52.41 0.12 -11.75
CA SER A 17 -53.10 -1.17 -11.90
C SER A 17 -54.41 -1.23 -11.11
N VAL A 18 -54.52 -0.48 -10.00
CA VAL A 18 -55.71 -0.45 -9.14
C VAL A 18 -56.85 0.36 -9.76
N HIS A 19 -56.56 1.35 -10.61
CA HIS A 19 -57.58 2.16 -11.30
C HIS A 19 -58.45 1.38 -12.31
N VAL A 20 -58.00 0.20 -12.74
CA VAL A 20 -58.75 -0.67 -13.67
C VAL A 20 -59.83 -1.50 -12.95
N TYR A 21 -59.75 -1.66 -11.63
CA TYR A 21 -60.74 -2.38 -10.82
C TYR A 21 -61.64 -1.42 -10.06
N ARG A 22 -62.65 -0.86 -10.75
CA ARG A 22 -63.81 -0.23 -10.09
C ARG A 22 -64.62 -1.31 -9.38
N ASN A 23 -64.42 -1.49 -8.07
CA ASN A 23 -65.39 -1.99 -7.05
C ASN A 23 -64.76 -2.66 -5.81
N CYS A 24 -63.49 -2.43 -5.46
CA CYS A 24 -62.90 -2.97 -4.22
C CYS A 24 -62.34 -1.87 -3.32
N GLU A 25 -63.18 -1.27 -2.45
CA GLU A 25 -62.73 -0.36 -1.38
C GLU A 25 -61.66 -1.01 -0.47
N ALA A 26 -61.70 -2.34 -0.33
CA ALA A 26 -60.72 -3.11 0.42
C ALA A 26 -59.29 -3.01 -0.17
N MET A 27 -59.12 -2.94 -1.49
CA MET A 27 -57.78 -2.82 -2.10
C MET A 27 -57.16 -1.44 -1.87
N TYR A 28 -57.98 -0.40 -1.83
CA TYR A 28 -57.50 0.97 -1.61
C TYR A 28 -57.04 1.17 -0.15
N LEU A 29 -57.77 0.61 0.82
CA LEU A 29 -57.36 0.60 2.23
C LEU A 29 -56.08 -0.20 2.48
N ILE A 30 -55.91 -1.35 1.81
CA ILE A 30 -54.68 -2.15 1.87
C ILE A 30 -53.49 -1.35 1.28
N TYR A 31 -53.68 -0.65 0.17
CA TYR A 31 -52.63 0.21 -0.42
C TYR A 31 -52.21 1.34 0.52
N ILE A 32 -53.17 2.05 1.15
CA ILE A 32 -52.87 3.13 2.12
C ILE A 32 -52.19 2.56 3.37
N PHE A 33 -52.64 1.39 3.86
CA PHE A 33 -52.03 0.73 5.01
C PHE A 33 -50.60 0.27 4.70
N LEU A 34 -50.35 -0.35 3.55
CA LEU A 34 -49.00 -0.72 3.11
C LEU A 34 -48.12 0.51 2.87
N LYS A 35 -48.63 1.58 2.25
CA LYS A 35 -47.87 2.82 2.00
C LYS A 35 -47.50 3.51 3.32
N SER A 36 -48.40 3.55 4.30
CA SER A 36 -48.10 4.12 5.63
C SER A 36 -47.15 3.26 6.47
N VAL A 37 -47.29 1.93 6.46
CA VAL A 37 -46.40 1.01 7.17
C VAL A 37 -45.00 1.01 6.54
N LEU A 38 -44.90 0.99 5.21
CA LEU A 38 -43.60 1.05 4.51
C LEU A 38 -42.90 2.39 4.71
N HIS A 39 -43.65 3.50 4.73
CA HIS A 39 -43.07 4.83 4.94
C HIS A 39 -42.58 5.02 6.38
N ASN A 40 -43.34 4.53 7.38
CA ASN A 40 -42.94 4.58 8.80
C ASN A 40 -41.76 3.64 9.11
N CYS A 41 -41.77 2.42 8.56
CA CYS A 41 -40.70 1.43 8.77
C CYS A 41 -39.38 1.84 8.07
N PHE A 42 -39.48 2.50 6.91
CA PHE A 42 -38.31 3.07 6.21
C PHE A 42 -37.71 4.26 6.97
N PHE A 43 -38.55 5.10 7.58
CA PHE A 43 -38.07 6.23 8.40
C PHE A 43 -37.42 5.77 9.72
N GLU A 44 -37.86 4.66 10.31
CA GLU A 44 -37.20 4.05 11.47
C GLU A 44 -35.85 3.41 11.12
N LEU A 45 -35.75 2.70 9.99
CA LEU A 45 -34.47 2.14 9.50
C LEU A 45 -33.42 3.20 9.14
N LEU A 46 -33.86 4.41 8.75
CA LEU A 46 -32.96 5.55 8.52
C LEU A 46 -32.48 6.25 9.79
N LYS A 47 -33.15 6.03 10.94
CA LYS A 47 -32.75 6.58 12.24
C LYS A 47 -31.68 5.74 12.93
N ASP A 48 -31.38 4.55 12.41
CA ASP A 48 -30.39 3.66 12.98
C ASP A 48 -28.97 4.20 12.66
N PRO A 49 -28.24 4.78 13.63
CA PRO A 49 -26.98 5.49 13.36
C PRO A 49 -25.90 4.56 12.77
N TYR A 50 -26.03 3.26 13.00
CA TYR A 50 -25.16 2.24 12.42
C TYR A 50 -25.36 2.08 10.91
N LEU A 51 -26.59 2.16 10.40
CA LEU A 51 -26.88 1.91 8.97
C LEU A 51 -26.29 3.02 8.07
N TRP A 52 -26.27 4.26 8.55
CA TRP A 52 -25.63 5.39 7.88
C TRP A 52 -24.10 5.29 7.86
N GLU A 53 -23.51 4.67 8.90
CA GLU A 53 -22.08 4.43 8.98
C GLU A 53 -21.63 3.35 7.98
N TRP A 54 -22.44 2.30 7.75
CA TRP A 54 -22.17 1.25 6.76
C TRP A 54 -22.29 1.72 5.29
N LEU A 55 -23.23 2.63 5.00
CA LEU A 55 -23.44 3.17 3.65
C LEU A 55 -22.39 4.22 3.24
N ASN A 56 -21.68 4.83 4.20
CA ASN A 56 -20.61 5.80 3.95
C ASN A 56 -19.20 5.19 3.81
N VAL A 57 -19.07 3.87 3.87
CA VAL A 57 -17.76 3.22 3.79
C VAL A 57 -17.37 2.98 2.32
N GLY A 58 -16.38 3.73 1.83
CA GLY A 58 -15.88 3.53 0.46
C GLY A 58 -15.25 2.15 0.23
N ALA A 59 -15.42 1.58 -0.97
CA ALA A 59 -14.96 0.23 -1.36
C ALA A 59 -13.50 -0.12 -0.94
N TYR A 60 -12.59 0.85 -0.98
CA TYR A 60 -11.19 0.67 -0.60
C TYR A 60 -10.99 0.29 0.88
N LYS A 61 -11.91 0.69 1.76
CA LYS A 61 -11.86 0.34 3.18
C LYS A 61 -12.13 -1.16 3.35
N TYR A 62 -13.15 -1.71 2.70
CA TYR A 62 -13.42 -3.16 2.71
C TYR A 62 -12.23 -3.98 2.20
N VAL A 63 -11.63 -3.56 1.08
CA VAL A 63 -10.40 -4.20 0.55
C VAL A 63 -9.27 -4.12 1.59
N SER A 64 -9.10 -2.97 2.24
CA SER A 64 -8.08 -2.81 3.30
C SER A 64 -8.33 -3.73 4.50
N GLU A 65 -9.58 -3.94 4.92
CA GLU A 65 -9.93 -4.85 6.02
C GLU A 65 -9.71 -6.31 5.65
N LEU A 66 -10.07 -6.71 4.42
CA LEU A 66 -9.81 -8.05 3.89
C LEU A 66 -8.30 -8.36 3.87
N TRP A 67 -7.46 -7.39 3.47
CA TRP A 67 -6.01 -7.52 3.54
C TRP A 67 -5.41 -7.46 4.97
N ARG A 68 -6.17 -7.02 5.98
CA ARG A 68 -5.74 -7.13 7.38
C ARG A 68 -5.88 -8.58 7.86
N LYS A 69 -6.98 -9.25 7.55
CA LYS A 69 -7.26 -10.66 7.86
C LYS A 69 -6.61 -11.65 6.88
N LYS A 70 -5.27 -11.64 6.76
CA LYS A 70 -4.54 -12.48 5.77
C LYS A 70 -4.59 -13.99 6.02
N GLN A 71 -4.91 -14.39 7.25
CA GLN A 71 -5.00 -15.78 7.67
C GLN A 71 -6.36 -16.42 7.39
N SER A 72 -7.36 -15.65 6.94
CA SER A 72 -8.64 -16.24 6.50
C SER A 72 -8.43 -17.16 5.30
N ASP A 73 -9.28 -18.16 5.16
CA ASP A 73 -9.13 -19.20 4.13
C ASP A 73 -9.19 -18.60 2.72
N VAL A 74 -10.09 -17.65 2.49
CA VAL A 74 -10.18 -16.88 1.23
C VAL A 74 -8.84 -16.21 0.90
N MET A 75 -8.25 -15.50 1.87
CA MET A 75 -6.99 -14.79 1.63
C MET A 75 -5.79 -15.71 1.49
N ARG A 76 -5.76 -16.84 2.20
CA ARG A 76 -4.72 -17.86 2.09
C ARG A 76 -4.79 -18.56 0.73
N PHE A 77 -5.99 -18.93 0.28
CA PHE A 77 -6.21 -19.51 -1.04
C PHE A 77 -5.72 -18.57 -2.15
N LEU A 78 -6.19 -17.31 -2.15
CA LEU A 78 -5.76 -16.31 -3.13
C LEU A 78 -4.25 -16.06 -3.12
N GLN A 79 -3.62 -16.01 -1.94
CA GLN A 79 -2.17 -15.85 -1.83
C GLN A 79 -1.42 -17.09 -2.33
N ARG A 80 -1.92 -18.30 -2.13
CA ARG A 80 -1.29 -19.53 -2.64
C ARG A 80 -1.28 -19.55 -4.16
N VAL A 81 -2.42 -19.29 -4.80
CA VAL A 81 -2.55 -19.25 -6.27
C VAL A 81 -1.62 -18.19 -6.86
N ARG A 82 -1.63 -16.96 -6.31
CA ARG A 82 -0.71 -15.90 -6.73
C ARG A 82 0.76 -16.26 -6.52
N CYS A 83 1.09 -16.90 -5.39
CA CYS A 83 2.47 -17.27 -5.11
C CYS A 83 3.00 -18.25 -6.16
N TRP A 84 2.18 -19.22 -6.56
CA TRP A 84 2.51 -20.16 -7.62
C TRP A 84 2.78 -19.45 -8.95
N GLU A 85 1.90 -18.53 -9.38
CA GLU A 85 2.09 -17.70 -10.58
C GLU A 85 3.41 -16.91 -10.50
N TYR A 86 3.70 -16.31 -9.35
CA TYR A 86 4.87 -15.45 -9.17
C TYR A 86 6.20 -16.21 -9.21
N ARG A 87 6.19 -17.53 -8.97
CA ARG A 87 7.39 -18.37 -9.12
C ARG A 87 7.77 -18.56 -10.58
N GLN A 88 6.79 -18.66 -11.48
CA GLN A 88 6.99 -18.87 -12.91
C GLN A 88 7.56 -17.61 -13.59
N HIS A 89 7.21 -16.44 -13.08
CA HIS A 89 7.69 -15.17 -13.61
C HIS A 89 9.18 -14.88 -13.28
N PRO A 90 9.84 -14.02 -14.10
CA PRO A 90 11.21 -13.59 -13.84
C PRO A 90 11.31 -12.77 -12.55
N SER A 91 12.56 -12.53 -12.11
CA SER A 91 12.81 -11.90 -10.80
C SER A 91 12.28 -10.46 -10.66
N ILE A 92 12.19 -9.74 -11.78
CA ILE A 92 11.62 -8.40 -11.91
C ILE A 92 10.69 -8.46 -13.12
N VAL A 93 9.41 -8.20 -12.90
CA VAL A 93 8.38 -8.24 -13.96
C VAL A 93 7.52 -6.99 -13.89
N ARG A 94 7.15 -6.43 -15.05
CA ARG A 94 6.21 -5.32 -15.14
C ARG A 94 4.79 -5.85 -14.92
N VAL A 95 4.00 -5.15 -14.12
CA VAL A 95 2.59 -5.46 -13.92
C VAL A 95 1.75 -4.35 -14.53
N ASN A 96 0.68 -4.71 -15.25
CA ASN A 96 -0.20 -3.73 -15.90
C ASN A 96 -0.98 -2.90 -14.87
N HIS A 97 -1.49 -3.56 -13.83
CA HIS A 97 -2.27 -2.93 -12.76
C HIS A 97 -1.75 -3.39 -11.40
N PRO A 98 -1.73 -2.52 -10.37
CA PRO A 98 -1.29 -2.93 -9.03
C PRO A 98 -2.19 -4.04 -8.48
N THR A 99 -1.59 -5.12 -7.96
CA THR A 99 -2.35 -6.23 -7.33
C THR A 99 -3.16 -5.74 -6.13
N ARG A 100 -2.71 -4.65 -5.50
CA ARG A 100 -3.33 -4.02 -4.34
C ARG A 100 -3.60 -2.53 -4.60
N PRO A 101 -4.73 -2.18 -5.26
CA PRO A 101 -5.03 -0.79 -5.57
C PRO A 101 -5.26 0.05 -4.29
N ASP A 102 -5.80 -0.52 -3.22
CA ASP A 102 -5.97 0.10 -1.90
C ASP A 102 -4.64 0.62 -1.34
N LYS A 103 -3.62 -0.25 -1.36
CA LYS A 103 -2.32 0.02 -0.76
C LYS A 103 -1.48 0.91 -1.66
N ALA A 104 -1.53 0.67 -2.98
CA ALA A 104 -0.83 1.48 -3.95
C ALA A 104 -1.28 2.95 -3.88
N ARG A 105 -2.60 3.21 -3.85
CA ARG A 105 -3.15 4.56 -3.73
C ARG A 105 -2.68 5.29 -2.48
N ARG A 106 -2.67 4.62 -1.33
CA ARG A 106 -2.17 5.19 -0.06
C ARG A 106 -0.69 5.57 -0.12
N LEU A 107 0.09 4.90 -0.97
CA LEU A 107 1.52 5.13 -1.12
C LEU A 107 1.87 6.10 -2.25
N GLY A 108 0.87 6.68 -2.93
CA GLY A 108 1.04 7.72 -3.94
C GLY A 108 0.88 7.25 -5.38
N TYR A 109 0.40 6.03 -5.62
CA TYR A 109 0.03 5.61 -6.98
C TYR A 109 -1.24 6.31 -7.45
N LYS A 110 -1.23 6.74 -8.72
CA LYS A 110 -2.40 7.24 -9.44
C LYS A 110 -2.48 6.50 -10.77
N ALA A 111 -3.70 6.12 -11.17
CA ALA A 111 -3.95 5.48 -12.46
C ALA A 111 -3.97 6.56 -13.55
N LYS A 112 -2.78 7.01 -13.95
CA LYS A 112 -2.56 7.91 -15.07
C LYS A 112 -1.24 7.55 -15.76
N GLN A 113 -1.05 8.01 -16.98
CA GLN A 113 0.18 7.77 -17.72
C GLN A 113 1.41 8.29 -16.96
N GLY A 114 2.53 7.58 -17.10
CA GLY A 114 3.79 7.86 -16.40
C GLY A 114 3.96 7.16 -15.05
N TYR A 115 2.91 6.54 -14.48
CA TYR A 115 3.07 5.60 -13.36
C TYR A 115 3.27 4.18 -13.87
N VAL A 116 4.22 3.46 -13.29
CA VAL A 116 4.49 2.05 -13.62
C VAL A 116 4.68 1.24 -12.35
N VAL A 117 4.20 0.00 -12.36
CA VAL A 117 4.33 -0.90 -11.22
C VAL A 117 5.15 -2.11 -11.65
N TYR A 118 6.18 -2.44 -10.86
CA TYR A 118 7.01 -3.62 -11.08
C TYR A 118 6.97 -4.53 -9.87
N ARG A 119 6.77 -5.83 -10.11
CA ARG A 119 6.87 -6.87 -9.10
C ARG A 119 8.30 -7.38 -9.04
N VAL A 120 8.84 -7.43 -7.82
CA VAL A 120 10.22 -7.82 -7.54
C VAL A 120 10.25 -8.90 -6.48
N ARG A 121 10.96 -9.99 -6.75
CA ARG A 121 11.22 -11.05 -5.76
C ARG A 121 12.58 -10.88 -5.08
N VAL A 122 12.62 -11.10 -3.77
CA VAL A 122 13.83 -11.06 -2.94
C VAL A 122 13.93 -12.32 -2.09
N ARG A 123 15.08 -13.00 -2.14
CA ARG A 123 15.32 -14.23 -1.36
C ARG A 123 15.22 -13.95 0.15
N ARG A 124 14.54 -14.83 0.87
CA ARG A 124 14.40 -14.82 2.33
C ARG A 124 15.71 -15.24 3.01
N GLY A 125 15.73 -15.15 4.35
CA GLY A 125 16.88 -15.49 5.16
C GLY A 125 17.88 -14.34 5.37
N GLY A 126 18.94 -14.65 6.14
CA GLY A 126 20.04 -13.75 6.44
C GLY A 126 20.99 -13.54 5.27
N ARG A 127 22.19 -13.02 5.55
CA ARG A 127 23.24 -12.86 4.55
C ARG A 127 24.51 -13.51 5.09
N LYS A 128 24.98 -14.56 4.42
CA LYS A 128 26.31 -15.14 4.67
C LYS A 128 27.38 -14.10 4.35
N ARG A 129 28.42 -13.99 5.18
CA ARG A 129 29.62 -13.20 4.85
C ARG A 129 30.27 -13.79 3.59
N PRO A 130 30.63 -12.98 2.58
CA PRO A 130 31.31 -13.49 1.39
C PRO A 130 32.79 -13.72 1.74
N VAL A 131 33.11 -14.89 2.28
CA VAL A 131 34.48 -15.31 2.59
C VAL A 131 34.76 -16.69 1.99
N PRO A 132 35.91 -16.88 1.32
CA PRO A 132 36.34 -18.19 0.83
C PRO A 132 36.39 -19.20 1.98
N LYS A 133 35.81 -20.40 1.78
CA LYS A 133 35.80 -21.51 2.75
C LYS A 133 35.26 -21.19 4.16
N GLY A 134 34.69 -20.01 4.39
CA GLY A 134 34.27 -19.60 5.74
C GLY A 134 35.40 -19.10 6.64
N ILE A 135 36.62 -18.93 6.11
CA ILE A 135 37.80 -18.56 6.90
C ILE A 135 37.84 -17.03 7.07
N VAL A 136 37.94 -16.58 8.31
CA VAL A 136 38.07 -15.15 8.66
C VAL A 136 39.25 -14.98 9.60
N TYR A 137 40.27 -14.23 9.15
CA TYR A 137 41.44 -13.92 9.96
C TYR A 137 41.18 -12.78 10.95
N GLY A 138 41.96 -12.75 12.03
CA GLY A 138 41.92 -11.71 13.06
C GLY A 138 41.13 -12.10 14.31
N LYS A 139 40.70 -11.09 15.08
CA LYS A 139 40.09 -11.28 16.40
C LYS A 139 38.82 -12.16 16.36
N PRO A 140 38.58 -13.02 17.38
CA PRO A 140 37.42 -13.93 17.44
C PRO A 140 36.06 -13.27 17.23
N THR A 141 35.88 -12.03 17.69
CA THR A 141 34.63 -11.25 17.51
C THR A 141 34.22 -11.09 16.04
N ASN A 142 35.18 -11.08 15.10
CA ASN A 142 34.93 -10.88 13.67
C ASN A 142 34.72 -12.18 12.89
N GLN A 143 34.87 -13.34 13.52
CA GLN A 143 34.87 -14.65 12.84
C GLN A 143 33.47 -15.18 12.50
N GLY A 144 32.40 -14.45 12.83
CA GLY A 144 31.02 -14.82 12.49
C GLY A 144 30.73 -14.80 10.97
N VAL A 145 30.19 -15.90 10.44
CA VAL A 145 29.89 -16.07 8.99
C VAL A 145 28.40 -16.19 8.69
N THR A 146 27.68 -17.10 9.36
CA THR A 146 26.32 -17.54 8.94
C THR A 146 25.19 -16.72 9.58
N GLN A 147 25.30 -16.39 10.87
CA GLN A 147 24.20 -15.78 11.63
C GLN A 147 24.04 -14.26 11.42
N LEU A 148 24.81 -13.68 10.49
CA LEU A 148 24.76 -12.26 10.18
C LEU A 148 23.41 -11.84 9.57
N LYS A 149 22.86 -10.75 10.08
CA LYS A 149 21.63 -10.15 9.57
C LYS A 149 21.98 -8.93 8.72
N PHE A 150 21.29 -8.79 7.59
CA PHE A 150 21.55 -7.66 6.73
C PHE A 150 20.97 -6.38 7.34
N GLN A 151 21.76 -5.31 7.35
CA GLN A 151 21.35 -4.03 7.93
C GLN A 151 20.10 -3.45 7.25
N ARG A 152 19.88 -3.72 5.95
CA ARG A 152 18.73 -3.18 5.19
C ARG A 152 17.57 -4.18 5.13
N SER A 153 16.35 -3.67 5.22
CA SER A 153 15.14 -4.49 5.03
C SER A 153 15.04 -5.07 3.61
N LYS A 154 14.41 -6.24 3.47
CA LYS A 154 14.18 -6.89 2.16
C LYS A 154 13.35 -6.02 1.21
N ARG A 155 12.47 -5.17 1.73
CA ARG A 155 11.71 -4.17 0.96
C ARG A 155 12.64 -3.11 0.35
N SER A 156 13.61 -2.60 1.11
CA SER A 156 14.65 -1.68 0.57
C SER A 156 15.47 -2.37 -0.52
N VAL A 157 15.83 -3.64 -0.32
CA VAL A 157 16.57 -4.41 -1.34
C VAL A 157 15.75 -4.60 -2.63
N ALA A 158 14.43 -4.77 -2.51
CA ALA A 158 13.54 -4.85 -3.67
C ALA A 158 13.52 -3.53 -4.46
N GLU A 159 13.40 -2.40 -3.76
CA GLU A 159 13.44 -1.06 -4.37
C GLU A 159 14.76 -0.82 -5.09
N GLU A 160 15.90 -1.17 -4.48
CA GLU A 160 17.22 -1.02 -5.09
C GLU A 160 17.41 -1.92 -6.32
N ARG A 161 16.89 -3.15 -6.30
CA ARG A 161 16.92 -4.05 -7.47
C ARG A 161 16.14 -3.46 -8.65
N ALA A 162 14.94 -2.94 -8.39
CA ALA A 162 14.13 -2.25 -9.40
C ALA A 162 14.84 -1.01 -9.92
N GLY A 163 15.32 -0.13 -9.03
CA GLY A 163 15.97 1.13 -9.43
C GLY A 163 17.26 0.94 -10.23
N ARG A 164 18.03 -0.13 -9.97
CA ARG A 164 19.21 -0.49 -10.78
C ARG A 164 18.84 -1.02 -12.15
N LYS A 165 17.79 -1.85 -12.26
CA LYS A 165 17.35 -2.40 -13.55
C LYS A 165 16.65 -1.34 -14.40
N LEU A 166 15.95 -0.40 -13.76
CA LEU A 166 15.10 0.62 -14.39
C LEU A 166 15.66 2.03 -14.13
N GLY A 167 16.89 2.30 -14.58
CA GLY A 167 17.62 3.55 -14.26
C GLY A 167 16.94 4.84 -14.73
N GLY A 168 16.16 4.78 -15.81
CA GLY A 168 15.39 5.91 -16.34
C GLY A 168 14.21 6.32 -15.44
N LEU A 169 13.68 5.39 -14.65
CA LEU A 169 12.52 5.63 -13.79
C LEU A 169 12.94 6.11 -12.40
N ARG A 170 11.97 6.64 -11.64
CA ARG A 170 12.17 7.03 -10.23
C ARG A 170 11.29 6.21 -9.32
N VAL A 171 11.89 5.62 -8.29
CA VAL A 171 11.15 4.87 -7.27
C VAL A 171 10.42 5.84 -6.34
N VAL A 172 9.10 5.73 -6.29
CA VAL A 172 8.24 6.48 -5.34
C VAL A 172 8.21 5.76 -4.01
N ASN A 173 7.71 4.52 -4.03
CA ASN A 173 7.50 3.69 -2.85
C ASN A 173 7.35 2.22 -3.28
N SER A 174 7.16 1.33 -2.31
CA SER A 174 6.91 -0.10 -2.55
C SER A 174 5.92 -0.67 -1.53
N TYR A 175 5.38 -1.87 -1.74
CA TYR A 175 4.61 -2.58 -0.74
C TYR A 175 4.73 -4.09 -0.88
N TRP A 176 4.47 -4.79 0.22
CA TRP A 176 4.46 -6.26 0.27
C TRP A 176 3.15 -6.79 -0.31
N ILE A 177 3.24 -7.91 -1.03
CA ILE A 177 2.08 -8.57 -1.64
C ILE A 177 1.96 -10.00 -1.17
N ASN A 178 3.07 -10.74 -1.18
CA ASN A 178 3.08 -12.17 -0.93
C ASN A 178 4.44 -12.65 -0.46
N GLU A 179 4.48 -13.83 0.15
CA GLU A 179 5.71 -14.51 0.52
C GLU A 179 5.58 -16.02 0.44
N ASP A 180 6.68 -16.65 0.07
CA ASP A 180 6.89 -18.11 0.07
C ASP A 180 7.98 -18.45 1.08
N SER A 181 8.29 -19.73 1.30
CA SER A 181 9.43 -20.19 2.10
C SER A 181 10.76 -19.55 1.65
N THR A 182 10.96 -19.43 0.33
CA THR A 182 12.24 -19.02 -0.26
C THR A 182 12.29 -17.53 -0.63
N TYR A 183 11.16 -16.93 -1.02
CA TYR A 183 11.12 -15.55 -1.53
C TYR A 183 10.07 -14.68 -0.85
N LYS A 184 10.31 -13.37 -0.82
CA LYS A 184 9.30 -12.34 -0.54
C LYS A 184 9.08 -11.51 -1.80
N TYR A 185 7.83 -11.19 -2.07
CA TYR A 185 7.41 -10.44 -3.25
C TYR A 185 6.93 -9.04 -2.87
N PHE A 186 7.41 -8.04 -3.60
CA PHE A 186 7.04 -6.64 -3.42
C PHE A 186 6.63 -6.04 -4.77
N GLU A 187 5.67 -5.13 -4.78
CA GLU A 187 5.46 -4.22 -5.91
C GLU A 187 6.12 -2.90 -5.58
N VAL A 188 6.93 -2.43 -6.52
CA VAL A 188 7.60 -1.14 -6.49
C VAL A 188 6.83 -0.22 -7.43
N ILE A 189 6.41 0.93 -6.92
CA ILE A 189 5.77 1.99 -7.67
C ILE A 189 6.89 2.89 -8.20
N LEU A 190 6.99 2.95 -9.52
CA LEU A 190 7.92 3.80 -10.24
C LEU A 190 7.15 4.86 -11.03
N VAL A 191 7.85 5.96 -11.31
CA VAL A 191 7.36 7.08 -12.10
C VAL A 191 8.36 7.37 -13.20
N ASP A 192 7.84 7.60 -14.41
CA ASP A 192 8.60 8.13 -15.52
C ASP A 192 8.66 9.66 -15.44
N VAL A 193 9.87 10.20 -15.36
CA VAL A 193 10.13 11.64 -15.23
C VAL A 193 10.08 12.36 -16.58
N ALA A 194 10.26 11.64 -17.68
CA ALA A 194 10.20 12.22 -19.03
C ALA A 194 8.74 12.48 -19.47
N HIS A 195 7.76 11.80 -18.85
CA HIS A 195 6.37 11.88 -19.28
C HIS A 195 5.69 13.20 -18.87
N ASN A 196 5.04 13.87 -19.82
CA ASN A 196 4.38 15.18 -19.60
C ASN A 196 3.30 15.13 -18.51
N ALA A 197 2.53 14.04 -18.42
CA ALA A 197 1.49 13.93 -17.39
C ALA A 197 2.04 13.87 -15.94
N ILE A 198 3.34 13.59 -15.78
CA ILE A 198 4.04 13.65 -14.50
C ILE A 198 4.66 15.03 -14.28
N ARG A 199 5.29 15.59 -15.31
CA ARG A 199 5.92 16.92 -15.24
C ARG A 199 4.90 18.03 -14.96
N ASN A 200 3.72 17.94 -15.56
CA ASN A 200 2.66 18.94 -15.44
C ASN A 200 1.83 18.80 -14.15
N ASP A 201 1.90 17.66 -13.43
CA ASP A 201 1.14 17.48 -12.20
C ASP A 201 1.89 18.04 -10.98
N PRO A 202 1.40 19.13 -10.35
CA PRO A 202 2.08 19.78 -9.23
C PRO A 202 2.23 18.89 -7.99
N ARG A 203 1.44 17.82 -7.85
CA ARG A 203 1.50 16.92 -6.67
C ARG A 203 2.69 15.97 -6.71
N ILE A 204 3.18 15.63 -7.90
CA ILE A 204 4.28 14.67 -8.09
C ILE A 204 5.51 15.29 -8.77
N ASN A 205 5.38 16.46 -9.40
CA ASN A 205 6.46 17.11 -10.15
C ASN A 205 7.79 17.22 -9.38
N TRP A 206 7.76 17.29 -8.05
CA TRP A 206 8.93 17.33 -7.19
C TRP A 206 9.89 16.17 -7.51
N ILE A 207 9.39 14.99 -7.88
CA ILE A 207 10.23 13.82 -8.18
C ILE A 207 11.07 13.99 -9.45
N CYS A 208 10.69 14.91 -10.33
CA CYS A 208 11.39 15.20 -11.58
C CYS A 208 12.71 15.95 -11.35
N ASN A 209 12.85 16.64 -10.21
CA ASN A 209 14.07 17.38 -9.91
C ASN A 209 15.29 16.43 -9.81
N PRO A 210 16.48 16.86 -10.28
CA PRO A 210 17.67 16.01 -10.31
C PRO A 210 18.12 15.54 -8.92
N VAL A 211 17.80 16.28 -7.87
CA VAL A 211 18.08 15.91 -6.46
C VAL A 211 17.40 14.61 -6.03
N HIS A 212 16.36 14.17 -6.75
CA HIS A 212 15.60 12.95 -6.48
C HIS A 212 16.03 11.73 -7.31
N LYS A 213 17.15 11.81 -8.03
CA LYS A 213 17.80 10.66 -8.67
C LYS A 213 18.15 9.57 -7.64
N HIS A 214 17.87 8.31 -7.95
CA HIS A 214 18.23 7.14 -7.14
C HIS A 214 17.98 7.27 -5.62
N ARG A 215 16.76 7.68 -5.24
CA ARG A 215 16.36 7.82 -3.82
C ARG A 215 16.39 6.49 -3.07
N GLU A 216 16.13 5.39 -3.76
CA GLU A 216 16.20 4.02 -3.25
C GLU A 216 17.64 3.67 -2.82
N LEU A 217 18.65 4.02 -3.62
CA LEU A 217 20.06 3.74 -3.30
C LEU A 217 20.56 4.59 -2.11
N ARG A 218 20.02 5.79 -1.93
CA ARG A 218 20.34 6.71 -0.82
C ARG A 218 19.48 6.46 0.44
N GLY A 219 18.57 5.49 0.40
CA GLY A 219 17.69 5.17 1.52
C GLY A 219 16.74 6.31 1.90
N LEU A 220 16.21 7.03 0.91
CA LEU A 220 15.24 8.13 1.08
C LEU A 220 13.78 7.69 0.89
N THR A 221 13.55 6.45 0.45
CA THR A 221 12.23 5.81 0.41
C THR A 221 11.71 5.53 1.82
N SER A 222 10.42 5.21 1.96
CA SER A 222 9.84 4.86 3.26
C SER A 222 10.56 3.69 3.93
N ALA A 223 10.92 2.66 3.15
CA ALA A 223 11.68 1.50 3.63
C ALA A 223 13.10 1.86 4.05
N GLY A 224 13.80 2.69 3.27
CA GLY A 224 15.14 3.19 3.61
C GLY A 224 15.14 4.07 4.87
N LYS A 225 14.19 4.99 5.00
CA LYS A 225 14.02 5.84 6.20
C LYS A 225 13.74 5.01 7.45
N LYS A 226 12.93 3.95 7.35
CA LYS A 226 12.67 3.02 8.47
C LYS A 226 13.97 2.38 8.94
N ASN A 227 14.77 1.90 7.97
CA ASN A 227 16.04 1.25 8.24
C ASN A 227 17.08 2.16 8.91
N ARG A 228 17.07 3.45 8.55
CA ARG A 228 17.93 4.47 9.13
C ARG A 228 17.48 4.93 10.53
N GLY A 229 16.38 4.38 11.04
CA GLY A 229 15.80 4.79 12.34
C GLY A 229 15.27 6.22 12.33
N LEU A 230 14.76 6.69 11.17
CA LEU A 230 14.24 8.05 10.99
C LEU A 230 12.72 8.17 11.13
N HIS A 231 12.01 7.05 11.35
CA HIS A 231 10.57 7.08 11.61
C HIS A 231 10.26 7.59 13.02
N GLY A 232 11.07 7.22 14.03
CA GLY A 232 10.95 7.75 15.38
C GLY A 232 11.72 9.07 15.56
N LYS A 233 11.30 9.89 16.54
CA LYS A 233 11.90 11.16 16.95
C LYS A 233 12.06 11.16 18.48
N GLY A 234 12.82 12.11 19.03
CA GLY A 234 13.04 12.23 20.48
C GLY A 234 14.35 11.61 20.98
N HIS A 235 14.44 11.43 22.31
CA HIS A 235 15.68 11.06 23.00
C HIS A 235 16.28 9.72 22.50
N LEU A 236 15.47 8.72 22.14
CA LEU A 236 15.96 7.44 21.59
C LEU A 236 16.57 7.56 20.17
N HIS A 237 16.34 8.68 19.48
CA HIS A 237 16.73 8.85 18.08
C HIS A 237 17.69 10.03 17.83
N HIS A 238 18.26 10.63 18.88
CA HIS A 238 19.19 11.77 18.75
C HIS A 238 20.44 11.42 17.92
N LYS A 239 20.99 10.21 18.07
CA LYS A 239 22.16 9.73 17.31
C LYS A 239 21.87 9.44 15.83
N ASN A 240 20.60 9.44 15.40
CA ASN A 240 20.22 9.12 14.03
C ASN A 240 20.13 10.34 13.10
N ARG A 241 20.10 11.57 13.65
CA ARG A 241 19.89 12.82 12.89
C ARG A 241 21.10 13.75 12.98
N PRO A 242 21.56 14.35 11.85
CA PRO A 242 21.02 14.27 10.49
C PRO A 242 21.30 12.92 9.78
N SER A 243 22.36 12.23 10.18
CA SER A 243 22.61 10.81 9.88
C SER A 243 23.55 10.25 10.95
N ARG A 244 23.51 8.93 11.22
CA ARG A 244 24.41 8.29 12.20
C ARG A 244 25.88 8.66 12.03
N ARG A 245 26.39 8.65 10.79
CA ARG A 245 27.79 9.00 10.50
C ARG A 245 28.06 10.49 10.67
N ALA A 246 27.12 11.36 10.27
CA ALA A 246 27.29 12.80 10.44
C ALA A 246 27.29 13.21 11.94
N THR A 247 26.42 12.60 12.75
CA THR A 247 26.40 12.81 14.20
C THR A 247 27.68 12.30 14.86
N TRP A 248 28.12 11.09 14.49
CA TRP A 248 29.40 10.57 14.97
C TRP A 248 30.57 11.49 14.59
N LYS A 249 30.64 11.96 13.34
CA LYS A 249 31.68 12.90 12.91
C LYS A 249 31.67 14.16 13.77
N ARG A 250 30.52 14.82 13.92
CA ARG A 250 30.38 16.03 14.74
C ARG A 250 30.92 15.85 16.16
N ASN A 251 30.59 14.72 16.80
CA ASN A 251 30.96 14.47 18.20
C ASN A 251 32.44 14.09 18.37
N ASN A 252 33.09 13.57 17.32
CA ASN A 252 34.49 13.16 17.37
C ASN A 252 35.43 14.16 16.67
N THR A 253 34.89 15.25 16.08
CA THR A 253 35.69 16.32 15.51
C THR A 253 36.26 17.17 16.64
N LEU A 254 37.58 17.26 16.73
CA LEU A 254 38.26 18.19 17.62
C LEU A 254 37.96 19.65 17.20
N SER A 255 37.38 20.44 18.10
CA SER A 255 37.06 21.84 17.86
C SER A 255 38.18 22.73 18.41
N LEU A 256 39.09 23.19 17.54
CA LEU A 256 40.13 24.15 17.87
C LEU A 256 39.64 25.57 17.53
N ARG A 257 39.16 26.30 18.54
CA ARG A 257 38.75 27.70 18.37
C ARG A 257 40.00 28.60 18.32
N ARG A 258 39.89 29.73 17.62
CA ARG A 258 40.96 30.74 17.50
C ARG A 258 41.40 31.27 18.88
N TYR A 259 40.43 31.49 19.75
CA TYR A 259 40.61 31.86 21.15
C TYR A 259 39.90 30.81 22.01
N ARG A 260 40.54 30.37 23.08
CA ARG A 260 40.01 29.36 24.01
C ARG A 260 39.26 30.02 25.15
#